data_AF-A0AAP5YER5-F1
#
_entry.id   AF-A0AAP5YER5-F1
#
_cell.length_a   1.000
_cell.length_b   1.000
_cell.length_c   1.000
_cell.angle_alpha   90.00
_cell.angle_beta   90.00
_cell.angle_gamma   90.00
#
_symmetry.space_group_name_H-M   'P 1'
#
loop_
_entity.id
_entity.type
_entity.pdbx_description
1 polymer ?
#
loop_
_entity_poly.entity_id
_entity_poly.type
_entity_poly.pdbx_seq_one_letter_code
_entity_poly.pdbx_strand_id
1 'polypeptide(L)'
;PPTLSETAEVSRNQATQPYLESWGLYLAELMGNVTPGNVSFIRVAIEPLLSPAVYQQVVDALEIQARQIREDRVTLKFQPRQVEYEYETGHVFVTGYSLVSGPSGDEQRQTRTYEFDIDIEQYRPKLSWMDTYEGQARTKRVREKLTQEQNRRVNDANQN
;
A
#
# COMPACT_ATOMS: atom_id res chain seq x y z
N PRO A 1 -5.70 -14.97 2.23
CA PRO A 1 -4.48 -14.66 3.01
C PRO A 1 -4.69 -14.94 4.51
N PRO A 2 -3.62 -15.07 5.32
CA PRO A 2 -3.71 -15.38 6.76
C PRO A 2 -4.45 -14.32 7.60
N THR A 3 -4.62 -13.13 7.05
CA THR A 3 -5.27 -11.95 7.64
C THR A 3 -6.80 -11.95 7.50
N LEU A 4 -7.39 -12.93 6.82
CA LEU A 4 -8.85 -12.99 6.64
C LEU A 4 -9.54 -13.39 7.95
N SER A 5 -10.28 -12.46 8.54
CA SER A 5 -11.01 -12.66 9.81
C SER A 5 -12.53 -12.72 9.66
N GLU A 6 -13.05 -12.38 8.48
CA GLU A 6 -14.48 -12.32 8.19
C GLU A 6 -14.86 -13.29 7.07
N THR A 7 -16.14 -13.62 6.97
CA THR A 7 -16.66 -14.44 5.88
C THR A 7 -16.43 -13.73 4.54
N ALA A 8 -15.87 -14.46 3.59
CA ALA A 8 -15.60 -13.95 2.26
C ALA A 8 -16.05 -14.93 1.17
N GLU A 9 -16.47 -14.38 0.04
CA GLU A 9 -16.78 -15.15 -1.17
C GLU A 9 -15.79 -14.77 -2.26
N VAL A 10 -15.31 -15.77 -2.99
CA VAL A 10 -14.40 -15.61 -4.12
C VAL A 10 -15.00 -16.37 -5.29
N SER A 11 -15.31 -15.62 -6.34
CA SER A 11 -15.68 -16.17 -7.64
C SER A 11 -14.45 -16.20 -8.55
N ARG A 12 -14.65 -16.66 -9.79
CA ARG A 12 -13.57 -16.73 -10.77
C ARG A 12 -12.85 -15.39 -10.98
N ASN A 13 -13.59 -14.27 -10.98
CA ASN A 13 -13.08 -12.94 -11.30
C ASN A 13 -13.51 -11.83 -10.33
N GLN A 14 -14.13 -12.17 -9.20
CA GLN A 14 -14.59 -11.19 -8.21
C GLN A 14 -14.41 -11.76 -6.81
N ALA A 15 -14.24 -10.88 -5.84
CA ALA A 15 -14.28 -11.25 -4.43
C ALA A 15 -14.98 -10.17 -3.61
N THR A 16 -15.43 -10.54 -2.42
CA THR A 16 -16.06 -9.61 -1.48
C THR A 16 -15.04 -8.66 -0.85
N GLN A 17 -15.51 -7.52 -0.35
CA GLN A 17 -14.68 -6.52 0.35
C GLN A 17 -13.75 -7.15 1.41
N PRO A 18 -14.21 -8.01 2.34
CA PRO A 18 -13.33 -8.56 3.36
C PRO A 18 -12.17 -9.39 2.79
N TYR A 19 -12.37 -10.02 1.63
CA TYR A 19 -11.29 -10.72 0.93
C TYR A 19 -10.23 -9.74 0.42
N LEU A 20 -10.66 -8.68 -0.26
CA LEU A 20 -9.76 -7.66 -0.82
C LEU A 20 -9.01 -6.91 0.29
N GLU A 21 -9.69 -6.51 1.35
CA GLU A 21 -9.10 -5.88 2.52
C GLU A 21 -8.06 -6.79 3.20
N SER A 22 -8.37 -8.08 3.34
CA SER A 22 -7.41 -9.04 3.90
C SER A 22 -6.15 -9.15 3.04
N TRP A 23 -6.27 -9.12 1.71
CA TRP A 23 -5.13 -9.12 0.80
C TRP A 23 -4.34 -7.82 0.85
N GLY A 24 -5.01 -6.67 0.90
CA GLY A 24 -4.35 -5.39 1.09
C GLY A 24 -3.54 -5.36 2.38
N LEU A 25 -4.12 -5.82 3.49
CA LEU A 25 -3.42 -5.91 4.78
C LEU A 25 -2.19 -6.82 4.69
N TYR A 26 -2.35 -8.02 4.13
CA TYR A 26 -1.25 -8.97 3.97
C TYR A 26 -0.11 -8.39 3.12
N LEU A 27 -0.43 -7.73 2.01
CA LEU A 27 0.54 -7.08 1.14
C LEU A 27 1.25 -5.92 1.84
N ALA A 28 0.51 -5.06 2.55
CA ALA A 28 1.08 -3.96 3.31
C ALA A 28 1.99 -4.44 4.45
N GLU A 29 1.62 -5.51 5.16
CA GLU A 29 2.48 -6.12 6.19
C GLU A 29 3.75 -6.71 5.58
N LEU A 30 3.65 -7.36 4.41
CA LEU A 30 4.79 -7.96 3.73
C LEU A 30 5.76 -6.88 3.19
N MET A 31 5.24 -5.83 2.56
CA MET A 31 6.05 -4.75 1.97
C MET A 31 6.50 -3.70 2.98
N GLY A 32 5.79 -3.55 4.10
CA GLY A 32 6.10 -2.57 5.12
C GLY A 32 7.06 -3.05 6.20
N ASN A 33 7.35 -4.36 6.26
CA ASN A 33 8.26 -4.95 7.25
C ASN A 33 9.51 -5.52 6.58
N VAL A 34 10.45 -4.63 6.26
CA VAL A 34 11.63 -4.91 5.45
C VAL A 34 12.92 -4.68 6.23
N THR A 35 13.85 -5.62 6.11
CA THR A 35 15.20 -5.58 6.64
C THR A 35 16.19 -5.92 5.53
N PRO A 36 17.49 -5.62 5.69
CA PRO A 36 18.51 -6.06 4.74
C PRO A 36 18.52 -7.59 4.54
N GLY A 37 18.12 -8.36 5.56
CA GLY A 37 18.13 -9.82 5.54
C GLY A 37 16.93 -10.48 4.85
N ASN A 38 15.78 -9.81 4.76
CA ASN A 38 14.55 -10.40 4.18
C ASN A 38 14.10 -9.76 2.86
N VAL A 39 14.68 -8.63 2.43
CA VAL A 39 14.16 -7.89 1.28
C VAL A 39 14.16 -8.69 -0.03
N SER A 40 15.16 -9.55 -0.25
CA SER A 40 15.18 -10.44 -1.42
C SER A 40 14.03 -11.46 -1.40
N PHE A 41 13.65 -11.92 -0.20
CA PHE A 41 12.56 -12.88 -0.03
C PHE A 41 11.20 -12.24 -0.29
N ILE A 42 11.01 -10.99 0.13
CA ILE A 42 9.77 -10.23 -0.11
C ILE A 42 9.47 -10.12 -1.60
N ARG A 43 10.48 -9.83 -2.43
CA ARG A 43 10.34 -9.80 -3.89
C ARG A 43 9.79 -11.12 -4.44
N VAL A 44 10.43 -12.24 -4.08
CA VAL A 44 10.01 -13.58 -4.53
C VAL A 44 8.59 -13.94 -4.06
N ALA A 45 8.19 -13.47 -2.87
CA ALA A 45 6.86 -13.71 -2.32
C ALA A 45 5.75 -12.94 -3.06
N ILE A 46 6.05 -11.73 -3.57
CA ILE A 46 5.07 -10.86 -4.23
C ILE A 46 4.98 -11.14 -5.73
N GLU A 47 6.08 -11.54 -6.38
CA GLU A 47 6.14 -11.79 -7.83
C GLU A 47 4.96 -12.60 -8.41
N PRO A 48 4.50 -13.71 -7.78
CA PRO A 48 3.37 -14.49 -8.31
C PRO A 48 2.03 -13.75 -8.29
N LEU A 49 1.91 -12.73 -7.45
CA LEU A 49 0.72 -11.91 -7.26
C LEU A 49 0.68 -10.74 -8.23
N LEU A 50 1.79 -10.37 -8.88
CA LEU A 50 1.80 -9.25 -9.81
C LEU A 50 1.03 -9.59 -11.09
N SER A 51 0.25 -8.64 -11.58
CA SER A 51 -0.27 -8.67 -12.94
C SER A 51 0.85 -8.34 -13.94
N PRO A 52 0.75 -8.79 -15.21
CA PRO A 52 1.74 -8.43 -16.23
C PRO A 52 1.92 -6.92 -16.42
N ALA A 53 0.87 -6.14 -16.19
CA ALA A 53 0.87 -4.69 -16.40
C ALA A 53 1.77 -3.93 -15.42
N VAL A 54 1.89 -4.41 -14.17
CA VAL A 54 2.66 -3.73 -13.11
C VAL A 54 3.95 -4.44 -12.72
N TYR A 55 4.17 -5.65 -13.24
CA TYR A 55 5.32 -6.48 -12.88
C TYR A 55 6.63 -5.70 -12.91
N GLN A 56 6.95 -5.07 -14.05
CA GLN A 56 8.22 -4.38 -14.22
C GLN A 56 8.36 -3.19 -13.26
N GLN A 57 7.32 -2.36 -13.17
CA GLN A 57 7.33 -1.17 -12.31
C GLN A 57 7.52 -1.55 -10.82
N VAL A 58 6.79 -2.56 -10.34
CA VAL A 58 6.86 -2.98 -8.94
C VAL A 58 8.18 -3.67 -8.63
N VAL A 59 8.67 -4.55 -9.53
CA VAL A 59 9.95 -5.22 -9.36
C VAL A 59 11.11 -4.21 -9.32
N ASP A 60 11.12 -3.23 -10.22
CA ASP A 60 12.15 -2.18 -10.25
C ASP A 60 12.13 -1.33 -8.98
N ALA A 61 10.93 -0.93 -8.52
CA ALA A 61 10.78 -0.18 -7.27
C ALA A 61 11.27 -0.98 -6.05
N LEU A 62 10.92 -2.26 -5.97
CA LEU A 62 11.39 -3.16 -4.91
C LEU A 62 12.90 -3.36 -4.97
N GLU A 63 13.51 -3.47 -6.15
CA GLU A 63 14.97 -3.62 -6.29
C GLU A 63 15.72 -2.36 -5.87
N ILE A 64 15.24 -1.18 -6.25
CA ILE A 64 15.81 0.11 -5.83
C ILE A 64 15.71 0.22 -4.31
N GLN A 65 14.53 -0.04 -3.75
CA GLN A 65 14.31 0.02 -2.30
C GLN A 65 15.16 -1.03 -1.56
N ALA A 66 15.30 -2.24 -2.10
CA ALA A 66 16.14 -3.29 -1.53
C ALA A 66 17.61 -2.89 -1.47
N ARG A 67 18.10 -2.23 -2.52
CA ARG A 67 19.47 -1.73 -2.56
C ARG A 67 19.70 -0.69 -1.49
N GLN A 68 18.83 0.32 -1.41
CA GLN A 68 18.88 1.38 -0.39
C GLN A 68 18.84 0.80 1.03
N ILE A 69 17.92 -0.13 1.30
CA ILE A 69 17.81 -0.79 2.60
C ILE A 69 19.12 -1.49 3.01
N ARG A 70 19.79 -2.17 2.06
CA ARG A 70 21.07 -2.84 2.33
C ARG A 70 22.22 -1.86 2.50
N GLU A 71 22.31 -0.85 1.64
CA GLU A 71 23.39 0.16 1.64
C GLU A 71 23.33 1.02 2.91
N ASP A 72 22.15 1.54 3.23
CA ASP A 72 21.93 2.41 4.39
C ASP A 72 21.77 1.62 5.69
N ARG A 73 21.67 0.29 5.59
CA ARG A 73 21.41 -0.65 6.70
C ARG A 73 20.19 -0.24 7.54
N VAL A 74 19.16 0.27 6.87
CA VAL A 74 17.92 0.67 7.50
C VAL A 74 16.96 -0.51 7.63
N THR A 75 16.10 -0.47 8.64
CA THR A 75 14.97 -1.37 8.79
C THR A 75 13.68 -0.58 8.70
N LEU A 76 12.72 -1.10 7.95
CA LEU A 76 11.36 -0.60 7.87
C LEU A 76 10.45 -1.53 8.67
N LYS A 77 9.66 -0.97 9.58
CA LYS A 77 8.55 -1.67 10.23
C LYS A 77 7.27 -0.92 9.93
N PHE A 78 6.21 -1.66 9.66
CA PHE A 78 4.90 -1.09 9.44
C PHE A 78 3.89 -1.69 10.42
N GLN A 79 3.16 -0.80 11.08
CA GLN A 79 2.13 -1.11 12.05
C GLN A 79 0.79 -0.64 11.49
N PRO A 80 0.03 -1.52 10.82
CA PRO A 80 -1.30 -1.18 10.29
C PRO A 80 -2.21 -0.67 11.41
N ARG A 81 -3.02 0.34 11.10
CA ARG A 81 -3.99 0.94 12.03
C ARG A 81 -5.41 0.93 11.46
N GLN A 82 -5.54 0.97 10.14
CA GLN A 82 -6.81 0.97 9.45
C GLN A 82 -6.66 0.33 8.07
N VAL A 83 -7.67 -0.45 7.69
CA VAL A 83 -7.89 -0.93 6.33
C VAL A 83 -9.23 -0.35 5.86
N GLU A 84 -9.29 0.14 4.63
CA GLU A 84 -10.50 0.70 4.04
C GLU A 84 -10.56 0.31 2.57
N TYR A 85 -11.69 -0.27 2.14
CA TYR A 85 -12.02 -0.48 0.73
C TYR A 85 -12.94 0.63 0.22
N GLU A 86 -12.58 1.26 -0.90
CA GLU A 86 -13.39 2.26 -1.58
C GLU A 86 -14.12 1.65 -2.78
N TYR A 87 -15.44 1.50 -2.67
CA TYR A 87 -16.26 0.87 -3.71
C TYR A 87 -16.24 1.62 -5.05
N GLU A 88 -16.12 2.95 -5.01
CA GLU A 88 -16.18 3.81 -6.19
C GLU A 88 -14.98 3.63 -7.12
N THR A 89 -13.83 3.22 -6.57
CA THR A 89 -12.57 3.06 -7.30
C THR A 89 -12.06 1.63 -7.31
N GLY A 90 -12.48 0.80 -6.34
CA GLY A 90 -11.94 -0.53 -6.10
C GLY A 90 -10.63 -0.53 -5.31
N HIS A 91 -10.17 0.64 -4.84
CA HIS A 91 -8.92 0.76 -4.10
C HIS A 91 -9.04 0.16 -2.69
N VAL A 92 -8.00 -0.57 -2.29
CA VAL A 92 -7.77 -0.96 -0.90
C VAL A 92 -6.68 -0.07 -0.30
N PHE A 93 -7.01 0.63 0.79
CA PHE A 93 -6.10 1.47 1.53
C PHE A 93 -5.71 0.80 2.84
N VAL A 94 -4.40 0.71 3.13
CA VAL A 94 -3.89 0.29 4.43
C VAL A 94 -3.06 1.42 5.02
N THR A 95 -3.59 2.05 6.06
CA THR A 95 -2.93 3.19 6.73
C THR A 95 -2.40 2.76 8.09
N GLY A 96 -1.19 3.20 8.43
CA GLY A 96 -0.53 2.84 9.67
C GLY A 96 0.69 3.68 9.98
N TYR A 97 1.46 3.25 10.98
CA TYR A 97 2.74 3.85 11.31
C TYR A 97 3.87 3.10 10.64
N SER A 98 4.70 3.82 9.90
CA SER A 98 5.99 3.35 9.39
C SER A 98 7.07 3.82 10.36
N LEU A 99 7.91 2.89 10.80
CA LEU A 99 9.05 3.14 11.67
C LEU A 99 10.31 2.80 10.88
N VAL A 100 11.18 3.78 10.72
CA VAL A 100 12.45 3.64 10.00
C VAL A 100 13.58 3.73 11.01
N SER A 101 14.36 2.67 11.14
CA SER A 101 15.51 2.62 12.07
C SER A 101 16.80 2.46 11.28
N GLY A 102 17.77 3.34 11.53
CA GLY A 102 19.12 3.24 10.97
C GLY A 102 20.15 2.69 11.96
N PRO A 103 21.44 2.62 11.57
CA PRO A 103 22.52 2.12 12.43
C PRO A 103 22.72 2.89 13.74
N SER A 104 22.33 4.17 13.80
CA SER A 104 22.40 4.99 15.02
C SER A 104 21.38 4.56 16.09
N GLY A 105 20.36 3.78 15.71
CA GLY A 105 19.26 3.36 16.59
C GLY A 105 18.11 4.36 16.67
N ASP A 106 18.23 5.54 16.05
CA ASP A 106 17.13 6.50 15.98
C ASP A 106 16.00 5.96 15.12
N GLU A 107 14.78 6.03 15.65
CA GLU A 107 13.58 5.56 14.98
C GLU A 107 12.72 6.74 14.54
N GLN A 108 12.57 6.90 13.22
CA GLN A 108 11.71 7.90 12.62
C GLN A 108 10.33 7.28 12.41
N ARG A 109 9.33 7.80 13.12
CA ARG A 109 7.93 7.38 12.97
C ARG A 109 7.18 8.36 12.09
N GLN A 110 6.53 7.84 11.06
CA GLN A 110 5.67 8.60 10.16
C GLN A 110 4.36 7.85 9.87
N THR A 111 3.29 8.58 9.56
CA THR A 111 2.07 7.96 9.03
C THR A 111 2.31 7.59 7.58
N ARG A 112 1.94 6.38 7.18
CA ARG A 112 2.08 5.90 5.79
C ARG A 112 0.82 5.16 5.38
N THR A 113 0.44 5.32 4.13
CA THR A 113 -0.62 4.55 3.48
C THR A 113 -0.04 3.75 2.32
N TYR A 114 -0.45 2.49 2.24
CA TYR A 114 -0.35 1.67 1.04
C TYR A 114 -1.71 1.69 0.33
N GLU A 115 -1.70 1.90 -0.98
CA GLU A 115 -2.90 1.92 -1.84
C GLU A 115 -2.73 0.83 -2.90
N PHE A 116 -3.77 0.01 -3.12
CA PHE A 116 -3.71 -1.14 -4.00
C PHE A 116 -4.94 -1.27 -4.89
N ASP A 117 -4.70 -1.71 -6.12
CA ASP A 117 -5.72 -2.39 -6.94
C ASP A 117 -5.46 -3.89 -6.90
N ILE A 118 -6.46 -4.63 -6.44
CA ILE A 118 -6.40 -6.08 -6.28
C ILE A 118 -7.52 -6.71 -7.09
N ASP A 119 -7.18 -7.20 -8.27
CA ASP A 119 -8.09 -7.93 -9.14
C ASP A 119 -8.15 -9.41 -8.76
N ILE A 120 -9.22 -10.09 -9.16
CA ILE A 120 -9.32 -11.55 -9.06
C ILE A 120 -9.26 -12.12 -10.47
N GLU A 121 -8.32 -13.04 -10.69
CA GLU A 121 -8.18 -13.79 -11.93
C GLU A 121 -8.06 -15.27 -11.62
N GLN A 122 -8.99 -16.08 -12.14
CA GLN A 122 -8.98 -17.53 -11.92
C GLN A 122 -8.93 -17.89 -10.43
N TYR A 123 -9.74 -17.20 -9.61
CA TYR A 123 -9.79 -17.35 -8.15
C TYR A 123 -8.52 -16.90 -7.40
N ARG A 124 -7.57 -16.26 -8.08
CA ARG A 124 -6.31 -15.78 -7.48
C ARG A 124 -6.30 -14.26 -7.45
N PRO A 125 -5.81 -13.65 -6.37
CA PRO A 125 -5.60 -12.21 -6.35
C PRO A 125 -4.45 -11.84 -7.29
N LYS A 126 -4.61 -10.69 -7.95
CA LYS A 126 -3.61 -10.07 -8.80
C LYS A 126 -3.48 -8.61 -8.42
N LEU A 127 -2.29 -8.22 -7.99
CA LEU A 127 -1.95 -6.82 -7.78
C LEU A 127 -1.80 -6.18 -9.17
N SER A 128 -2.72 -5.29 -9.52
CA SER A 128 -2.78 -4.62 -10.81
C SER A 128 -2.40 -3.15 -10.77
N TRP A 129 -2.23 -2.59 -9.56
CA TRP A 129 -1.62 -1.30 -9.30
C TRP A 129 -1.26 -1.16 -7.83
N MET A 130 -0.25 -0.35 -7.51
CA MET A 130 0.05 0.05 -6.14
C MET A 130 0.70 1.43 -6.06
N ASP A 131 0.49 2.08 -4.93
CA ASP A 131 1.26 3.26 -4.51
C ASP A 131 1.53 3.20 -3.00
N THR A 132 2.50 3.97 -2.55
CA THR A 132 2.85 4.11 -1.14
C THR A 132 3.31 5.52 -0.86
N TYR A 133 2.67 6.19 0.09
CA TYR A 133 2.95 7.58 0.38
C TYR A 133 2.80 7.91 1.86
N GLU A 134 3.42 9.02 2.28
CA GLU A 134 3.26 9.57 3.63
C GLU A 134 1.87 10.22 3.79
N GLY A 135 1.27 10.02 4.95
CA GLY A 135 -0.01 10.62 5.33
C GLY A 135 -1.16 9.63 5.37
N GLN A 136 -2.38 10.18 5.33
CA GLN A 136 -3.64 9.43 5.43
C GLN A 136 -4.12 8.96 4.05
N ALA A 137 -5.05 8.00 4.05
CA ALA A 137 -5.70 7.50 2.84
C ALA A 137 -6.27 8.63 1.97
N ARG A 138 -5.89 8.64 0.69
CA ARG A 138 -6.34 9.62 -0.29
C ARG A 138 -7.57 9.08 -1.01
N THR A 139 -8.61 8.73 -0.25
CA THR A 139 -9.89 8.30 -0.83
C THR A 139 -10.45 9.39 -1.76
N LYS A 140 -11.29 9.03 -2.71
CA LYS A 140 -11.98 9.97 -3.61
C LYS A 140 -12.64 11.10 -2.82
N ARG A 141 -13.33 10.77 -1.73
CA ARG A 141 -13.92 11.76 -0.81
C ARG A 141 -12.89 12.75 -0.24
N VAL A 142 -11.70 12.27 0.13
CA VAL A 142 -10.60 13.13 0.61
C VAL A 142 -10.03 13.99 -0.53
N ARG A 143 -9.80 13.40 -1.71
CA ARG A 143 -9.32 14.12 -2.91
C ARG A 143 -10.27 15.24 -3.31
N GLU A 144 -11.58 14.99 -3.29
CA GLU A 144 -12.62 15.98 -3.59
C GLU A 144 -12.63 17.13 -2.58
N LYS A 145 -12.54 16.83 -1.27
CA LYS A 145 -12.46 17.86 -0.23
C LYS A 145 -11.23 18.75 -0.39
N LEU A 146 -10.06 18.15 -0.63
CA LEU A 146 -8.81 18.89 -0.85
C LEU A 146 -8.90 19.82 -2.08
N THR A 147 -9.52 19.33 -3.16
CA THR A 147 -9.74 20.12 -4.38
C THR A 147 -10.68 21.29 -4.13
N GLN A 148 -11.77 21.08 -3.39
CA GLN A 148 -12.71 22.15 -3.02
C GLN A 148 -12.04 23.22 -2.14
N GLU A 149 -11.24 22.80 -1.17
CA GLU A 149 -10.50 23.71 -0.30
C GLU A 149 -9.45 24.52 -1.06
N GLN A 150 -8.71 23.89 -1.99
CA GLN A 150 -7.77 24.61 -2.87
C GLN A 150 -8.50 25.64 -3.74
N ASN A 151 -9.61 25.25 -4.37
CA ASN A 151 -10.38 26.16 -5.21
C ASN A 151 -10.92 27.36 -4.41
N ARG A 152 -11.36 27.16 -3.16
CA ARG A 152 -11.76 28.26 -2.27
C ARG A 152 -10.59 29.21 -2.00
N ARG A 153 -9.42 28.69 -1.61
CA ARG A 153 -8.24 29.52 -1.34
C ARG A 153 -7.78 30.33 -2.55
N VAL A 154 -7.81 29.74 -3.74
CA VAL A 154 -7.46 30.44 -4.99
C VAL A 154 -8.46 31.55 -5.29
N ASN A 155 -9.75 31.31 -5.10
CA ASN A 155 -10.79 32.33 -5.31
C ASN A 155 -10.66 33.49 -4.32
N ASP A 156 -10.39 33.21 -3.04
CA ASP A 156 -10.19 34.24 -2.01
C ASP A 156 -8.92 35.07 -2.27
N ALA A 157 -7.86 34.44 -2.81
CA ALA A 157 -6.61 35.13 -3.17
C ALA A 157 -6.75 36.01 -4.43
N ASN A 158 -7.67 35.68 -5.34
CA ASN A 158 -7.93 36.48 -6.55
C ASN A 158 -8.94 37.62 -6.32
N GLN A 159 -9.57 37.69 -5.15
CA GLN A 159 -10.52 38.74 -4.77
C GLN A 159 -9.91 39.83 -3.87
N ASN A 160 -8.64 39.68 -3.47
CA ASN A 160 -7.84 40.67 -2.74
C ASN A 160 -6.73 41.23 -3.63
#